data_AF-A0AA48GTK5-F1
#
_entry.id   AF-A0AA48GTK5-F1
#
_cell.length_a   1.000
_cell.length_b   1.000
_cell.length_c   1.000
_cell.angle_alpha   90.00
_cell.angle_beta   90.00
_cell.angle_gamma   90.00
#
_symmetry.space_group_name_H-M   'P 1'
#
loop_
_entity.id
_entity.type
_entity.pdbx_description
1 polymer ?
#
loop_
_entity_poly.entity_id
_entity_poly.type
_entity_poly.pdbx_seq_one_letter_code
_entity_poly.pdbx_strand_id
1 'polypeptide(L)'
;MCGILQVMTLLPPSPIQTRMLLHLRKAEEEGRRPSYRELASAFGWSSVATVRSHVQALQAKGLVKLEPRQARSLRLTEMGRTAASAPSGKGRTAPSDPSLSLSKAVLELMDLLAPWMQARTYAKGSMLWREGDLADRLVILDAGHLKAFRQLADGRTATLLRFSPGEVLGFAPFFDEGGYPATVEALDAVRIRYVLRQDLVRAMQEPRIAMALLGFLAKRLRKAFDTIEQVSLHRALPRVAAALRDLIREEAYTLVTLPQPSKAFAEALGLAPATLSRTLAQLVDRGLIHRLGPRRYQVLLADDLKRLAKGEDAGGH
;
A
#
# COMPACT_ATOMS: atom_id res chain seq x y z
N MET A 1 12.97 -32.30 -17.48
CA MET A 1 13.61 -31.01 -17.80
C MET A 1 12.57 -30.03 -18.30
N CYS A 2 12.11 -29.09 -17.47
CA CYS A 2 11.76 -27.75 -17.94
C CYS A 2 11.68 -26.83 -16.72
N GLY A 3 12.55 -25.82 -16.71
CA GLY A 3 12.84 -24.98 -15.55
C GLY A 3 11.71 -24.01 -15.23
N ILE A 4 11.37 -23.99 -13.94
CA ILE A 4 10.56 -22.94 -13.32
C ILE A 4 11.37 -21.65 -13.42
N LEU A 5 11.02 -20.78 -14.37
CA LEU A 5 11.50 -19.39 -14.39
C LEU A 5 10.85 -18.67 -13.20
N GLN A 6 11.62 -18.61 -12.12
CA GLN A 6 11.35 -17.82 -10.94
C GLN A 6 11.34 -16.34 -11.35
N VAL A 7 10.16 -15.79 -11.68
CA VAL A 7 9.97 -14.35 -11.79
C VAL A 7 10.07 -13.78 -10.37
N MET A 8 11.31 -13.49 -9.98
CA MET A 8 11.63 -12.73 -8.78
C MET A 8 10.97 -11.36 -8.93
N THR A 9 9.87 -11.14 -8.22
CA THR A 9 9.16 -9.86 -8.17
C THR A 9 10.11 -8.81 -7.58
N LEU A 10 10.84 -8.12 -8.44
CA LEU A 10 11.79 -7.08 -8.04
C LEU A 10 11.00 -5.93 -7.45
N LEU A 11 11.14 -5.74 -6.14
CA LEU A 11 10.60 -4.58 -5.43
C LEU A 11 11.10 -3.29 -6.13
N PRO A 12 10.21 -2.33 -6.45
CA PRO A 12 10.60 -1.11 -7.17
C PRO A 12 11.76 -0.39 -6.45
N PRO A 13 12.63 0.32 -7.19
CA PRO A 13 13.68 1.12 -6.57
C PRO A 13 13.06 2.12 -5.58
N SER A 14 13.68 2.26 -4.40
CA SER A 14 13.26 3.29 -3.44
C SER A 14 13.46 4.69 -4.05
N PRO A 15 12.80 5.75 -3.54
CA PRO A 15 12.95 7.10 -4.08
C PRO A 15 14.42 7.56 -4.19
N ILE A 16 15.26 7.17 -3.23
CA ILE A 16 16.71 7.46 -3.25
C ILE A 16 17.42 6.64 -4.33
N GLN A 17 17.08 5.37 -4.49
CA GLN A 17 17.61 4.53 -5.56
C GLN A 17 17.22 5.09 -6.93
N THR A 18 15.98 5.55 -7.10
CA THR A 18 15.51 6.20 -8.33
C THR A 18 16.26 7.49 -8.61
N ARG A 19 16.45 8.36 -7.60
CA ARG A 19 17.25 9.58 -7.72
C ARG A 19 18.72 9.28 -8.04
N MET A 20 19.27 8.20 -7.49
CA MET A 20 20.60 7.70 -7.80
C MET A 20 20.70 7.21 -9.24
N LEU A 21 19.72 6.45 -9.73
CA LEU A 21 19.66 6.01 -11.13
C LEU A 21 19.54 7.20 -12.09
N LEU A 22 18.72 8.20 -11.76
CA LEU A 22 18.59 9.45 -12.54
C LEU A 22 19.92 10.22 -12.57
N HIS A 23 20.60 10.36 -11.44
CA HIS A 23 21.89 11.04 -11.37
C HIS A 23 22.98 10.28 -12.16
N LEU A 24 23.01 8.95 -12.06
CA LEU A 24 23.93 8.10 -12.82
C LEU A 24 23.67 8.20 -14.33
N ARG A 25 22.41 8.26 -14.74
CA ARG A 25 22.02 8.42 -16.15
C ARG A 25 22.49 9.76 -16.69
N LYS A 26 22.21 10.85 -15.96
CA LYS A 26 22.65 12.19 -16.33
C LYS A 26 24.18 12.27 -16.44
N ALA A 27 24.90 11.62 -15.52
CA ALA A 27 26.35 11.56 -15.58
C ALA A 27 26.86 10.75 -16.78
N GLU A 28 26.23 9.60 -17.13
CA GLU A 28 26.55 8.83 -18.33
C GLU A 28 26.29 9.63 -19.62
N GLU A 29 25.19 10.40 -19.70
CA GLU A 29 24.85 11.29 -20.82
C GLU A 29 25.87 12.42 -20.99
N GLU A 30 26.45 12.93 -19.90
CA GLU A 30 27.55 13.90 -19.89
C GLU A 30 28.94 13.27 -20.15
N GLY A 31 29.01 11.96 -20.44
CA GLY A 31 30.27 11.23 -20.63
C GLY A 31 31.10 11.06 -19.35
N ARG A 32 30.52 11.38 -18.18
CA ARG A 32 31.15 11.31 -16.86
C ARG A 32 30.80 10.00 -16.15
N ARG A 33 31.68 9.58 -15.24
CA ARG A 33 31.48 8.37 -14.43
C ARG A 33 31.82 8.69 -12.97
N PRO A 34 30.83 9.00 -12.13
CA PRO A 34 31.09 9.46 -10.78
C PRO A 34 31.57 8.29 -9.90
N SER A 35 32.64 8.54 -9.15
CA SER A 35 33.14 7.68 -8.09
C SER A 35 32.18 7.65 -6.91
N TYR A 36 32.35 6.68 -6.00
CA TYR A 36 31.54 6.65 -4.78
C TYR A 36 31.70 7.91 -3.91
N ARG A 37 32.86 8.59 -3.97
CA ARG A 37 33.08 9.85 -3.23
C ARG A 37 32.33 11.02 -3.88
N GLU A 38 32.28 11.08 -5.21
CA GLU A 38 31.49 12.07 -5.94
C GLU A 38 29.98 11.84 -5.76
N LEU A 39 29.54 10.58 -5.74
CA LEU A 39 28.17 10.21 -5.39
C LEU A 39 27.84 10.57 -3.94
N ALA A 40 28.75 10.34 -3.01
CA ALA A 40 28.58 10.76 -1.62
C ALA A 40 28.38 12.29 -1.54
N SER A 41 29.23 13.06 -2.23
CA SER A 41 29.14 14.52 -2.28
C SER A 41 27.84 15.01 -2.94
N ALA A 42 27.43 14.40 -4.06
CA ALA A 42 26.25 14.82 -4.82
C ALA A 42 24.92 14.56 -4.08
N PHE A 43 24.93 13.60 -3.15
CA PHE A 43 23.77 13.23 -2.33
C PHE A 43 23.89 13.73 -0.87
N GLY A 44 24.93 14.51 -0.54
CA GLY A 44 25.16 15.06 0.80
C GLY A 44 25.51 14.02 1.87
N TRP A 45 26.03 12.84 1.46
CA TRP A 45 26.40 11.77 2.38
C TRP A 45 27.84 11.91 2.87
N SER A 46 28.04 11.85 4.19
CA SER A 46 29.37 11.90 4.81
C SER A 46 30.15 10.58 4.74
N SER A 47 29.48 9.49 4.36
CA SER A 47 30.07 8.15 4.31
C SER A 47 29.94 7.50 2.94
N VAL A 48 31.09 7.06 2.40
CA VAL A 48 31.18 6.22 1.21
C VAL A 48 30.50 4.85 1.43
N ALA A 49 30.35 4.41 2.68
CA ALA A 49 29.67 3.16 3.01
C ALA A 49 28.16 3.22 2.70
N THR A 50 27.53 4.39 2.87
CA THR A 50 26.11 4.61 2.53
C THR A 50 25.88 4.48 1.03
N VAL A 51 26.77 5.09 0.22
CA VAL A 51 26.77 4.92 -1.25
C VAL A 51 26.92 3.46 -1.61
N ARG A 52 27.87 2.75 -0.98
CA ARG A 52 28.14 1.33 -1.25
C ARG A 52 26.91 0.46 -0.97
N SER A 53 26.19 0.71 0.12
CA SER A 53 24.95 0.00 0.47
C SER A 53 23.86 0.20 -0.59
N HIS A 54 23.62 1.43 -1.02
CA HIS A 54 22.64 1.72 -2.07
C HIS A 54 23.03 1.12 -3.43
N VAL A 55 24.32 1.16 -3.79
CA VAL A 55 24.84 0.54 -5.01
C VAL A 55 24.71 -0.98 -4.96
N GLN A 56 25.02 -1.62 -3.84
CA GLN A 56 24.83 -3.07 -3.66
C GLN A 56 23.35 -3.44 -3.78
N ALA A 57 22.45 -2.65 -3.20
CA ALA A 57 21.02 -2.87 -3.32
C ALA A 57 20.50 -2.67 -4.76
N LEU A 58 21.03 -1.69 -5.50
CA LEU A 58 20.73 -1.48 -6.92
C LEU A 58 21.28 -2.62 -7.80
N GLN A 59 22.46 -3.15 -7.46
CA GLN A 59 23.08 -4.28 -8.13
C GLN A 59 22.30 -5.58 -7.89
N ALA A 60 21.87 -5.83 -6.65
CA ALA A 60 21.00 -6.96 -6.31
C ALA A 60 19.65 -6.91 -7.04
N LYS A 61 19.17 -5.71 -7.37
CA LYS A 61 17.98 -5.48 -8.19
C LYS A 61 18.24 -5.55 -9.72
N GLY A 62 19.49 -5.79 -10.13
CA GLY A 62 19.88 -5.84 -11.53
C GLY A 62 19.83 -4.50 -12.26
N LEU A 63 19.68 -3.39 -11.55
CA LEU A 63 19.55 -2.03 -12.13
C LEU A 63 20.90 -1.39 -12.43
N VAL A 64 21.97 -1.91 -11.81
CA VAL A 64 23.35 -1.42 -11.96
C VAL A 64 24.32 -2.61 -12.01
N LYS A 65 25.39 -2.52 -12.80
CA LYS A 65 26.49 -3.49 -12.84
C LYS A 65 27.80 -2.85 -12.40
N LEU A 66 28.66 -3.65 -11.76
CA LEU A 66 30.04 -3.31 -11.41
C LEU A 66 30.99 -4.18 -12.24
N GLU A 67 31.79 -3.58 -13.11
CA GLU A 67 32.83 -4.30 -13.85
C GLU A 67 34.10 -4.47 -13.00
N PRO A 68 34.64 -5.70 -12.84
CA PRO A 68 35.89 -5.90 -12.13
C PRO A 68 37.07 -5.30 -12.91
N ARG A 69 37.98 -4.61 -12.21
CA ARG A 69 39.27 -4.07 -12.70
C ARG A 69 39.27 -2.76 -13.52
N GLN A 70 38.21 -1.94 -13.46
CA GLN A 70 38.28 -0.56 -13.97
C GLN A 70 38.06 0.48 -12.86
N ALA A 71 38.81 1.59 -12.90
CA ALA A 71 38.46 2.79 -12.15
C ALA A 71 37.11 3.31 -12.70
N ARG A 72 36.14 3.59 -11.81
CA ARG A 72 34.76 4.02 -12.16
C ARG A 72 33.93 2.92 -12.86
N SER A 73 33.81 1.78 -12.19
CA SER A 73 33.18 0.54 -12.69
C SER A 73 31.64 0.49 -12.69
N LEU A 74 30.97 1.56 -12.24
CA LEU A 74 29.51 1.61 -12.14
C LEU A 74 28.86 1.82 -13.51
N ARG A 75 27.89 0.97 -13.87
CA ARG A 75 27.13 1.04 -15.14
C ARG A 75 25.64 0.86 -14.91
N LEU A 76 24.81 1.67 -15.55
CA LEU A 76 23.38 1.39 -15.63
C LEU A 76 23.13 0.18 -16.54
N THR A 77 22.28 -0.75 -16.11
CA THR A 77 21.74 -1.78 -17.00
C THR A 77 20.59 -1.20 -17.82
N GLU A 78 20.15 -1.93 -18.84
CA GLU A 78 18.97 -1.56 -19.64
C GLU A 78 17.72 -1.41 -18.75
N MET A 79 17.52 -2.32 -17.78
CA MET A 79 16.46 -2.20 -16.77
C MET A 79 16.62 -0.94 -15.90
N GLY A 80 17.85 -0.57 -15.53
CA GLY A 80 18.14 0.66 -14.79
C GLY A 80 17.76 1.93 -15.56
N ARG A 81 17.98 1.95 -16.88
CA ARG A 81 17.61 3.09 -17.75
C ARG A 81 16.10 3.23 -17.90
N THR A 82 15.39 2.10 -18.06
CA THR A 82 13.93 2.08 -18.15
C THR A 82 13.29 2.51 -16.82
N ALA A 83 13.81 2.03 -15.68
CA ALA A 83 13.35 2.44 -14.35
C ALA A 83 13.55 3.94 -14.08
N ALA A 84 14.60 4.54 -14.65
CA ALA A 84 14.84 5.98 -14.59
C ALA A 84 13.92 6.82 -15.51
N SER A 85 13.03 6.19 -16.30
CA SER A 85 12.21 6.87 -17.31
C SER A 85 10.69 6.83 -17.05
N ALA A 86 10.22 6.19 -15.97
CA ALA A 86 8.78 5.99 -15.74
C ALA A 86 8.10 7.23 -15.11
N PRO A 87 6.98 7.74 -15.65
CA PRO A 87 6.25 8.87 -15.09
C PRO A 87 5.44 8.46 -13.84
N SER A 88 5.58 9.23 -12.75
CA SER A 88 4.84 9.04 -11.51
C SER A 88 3.51 9.80 -11.56
N GLY A 89 2.38 9.08 -11.71
CA GLY A 89 1.04 9.65 -11.81
C GLY A 89 0.38 9.92 -10.46
N LYS A 90 -0.12 11.15 -10.28
CA LYS A 90 -0.91 11.64 -9.13
C LYS A 90 -2.41 11.37 -9.33
N GLY A 91 -3.08 10.94 -8.26
CA GLY A 91 -4.54 11.00 -8.12
C GLY A 91 -4.97 10.39 -6.78
N ARG A 92 -5.27 11.23 -5.78
CA ARG A 92 -5.83 10.76 -4.50
C ARG A 92 -7.31 10.41 -4.69
N THR A 93 -7.57 9.21 -5.17
CA THR A 93 -8.81 8.48 -4.91
C THR A 93 -8.73 7.93 -3.49
N ALA A 94 -9.84 8.00 -2.73
CA ALA A 94 -10.00 7.04 -1.63
C ALA A 94 -9.71 5.65 -2.22
N PRO A 95 -8.88 4.81 -1.59
CA PRO A 95 -8.56 3.52 -2.16
C PRO A 95 -9.88 2.83 -2.51
N SER A 96 -10.10 2.59 -3.81
CA SER A 96 -10.99 1.52 -4.22
C SER A 96 -10.49 0.33 -3.43
N ASP A 97 -11.30 -0.18 -2.51
CA ASP A 97 -10.89 -1.28 -1.67
C ASP A 97 -10.43 -2.40 -2.62
N PRO A 98 -9.15 -2.77 -2.71
CA PRO A 98 -8.72 -3.80 -3.64
C PRO A 98 -9.17 -5.18 -3.13
N SER A 99 -10.04 -5.24 -2.11
CA SER A 99 -10.31 -6.41 -1.29
C SER A 99 -11.03 -7.53 -2.02
N LEU A 100 -11.67 -7.26 -3.15
CA LEU A 100 -12.42 -8.30 -3.83
C LEU A 100 -12.15 -8.39 -5.35
N SER A 101 -10.95 -8.03 -5.82
CA SER A 101 -10.47 -8.55 -7.10
C SER A 101 -10.59 -10.08 -7.09
N LEU A 102 -11.01 -10.70 -8.20
CA LEU A 102 -11.22 -12.15 -8.44
C LEU A 102 -10.08 -13.02 -7.87
N SER A 103 -10.04 -13.16 -6.55
CA SER A 103 -9.07 -13.99 -5.87
C SER A 103 -9.50 -15.43 -6.10
N LYS A 104 -8.54 -16.35 -6.10
CA LYS A 104 -8.83 -17.79 -6.22
C LYS A 104 -9.98 -18.23 -5.29
N ALA A 105 -10.08 -17.64 -4.10
CA ALA A 105 -11.15 -17.92 -3.14
C ALA A 105 -12.54 -17.46 -3.59
N VAL A 106 -12.63 -16.34 -4.30
CA VAL A 106 -13.90 -15.84 -4.85
C VAL A 106 -14.36 -16.75 -5.98
N LEU A 107 -13.45 -17.16 -6.87
CA LEU A 107 -13.75 -18.10 -7.95
C LEU A 107 -14.20 -19.47 -7.41
N GLU A 108 -13.49 -20.02 -6.42
CA GLU A 108 -13.89 -21.27 -5.74
C GLU A 108 -15.29 -21.15 -5.10
N LEU A 109 -15.57 -20.03 -4.43
CA LEU A 109 -16.89 -19.78 -3.84
C LEU A 109 -17.98 -19.67 -4.91
N MET A 110 -17.69 -19.04 -6.04
CA MET A 110 -18.60 -18.89 -7.17
C MET A 110 -18.95 -20.23 -7.79
N ASP A 111 -17.95 -21.09 -8.02
CA ASP A 111 -18.17 -22.42 -8.62
C ASP A 111 -19.03 -23.29 -7.71
N LEU A 112 -18.78 -23.24 -6.40
CA LEU A 112 -19.56 -23.98 -5.41
C LEU A 112 -21.00 -23.48 -5.27
N LEU A 113 -21.20 -22.16 -5.37
CA LEU A 113 -22.53 -21.55 -5.23
C LEU A 113 -23.29 -21.46 -6.56
N ALA A 114 -22.67 -21.75 -7.70
CA ALA A 114 -23.26 -21.58 -9.03
C ALA A 114 -24.70 -22.14 -9.17
N PRO A 115 -25.05 -23.32 -8.63
CA PRO A 115 -26.42 -23.85 -8.71
C PRO A 115 -27.48 -23.00 -7.99
N TRP A 116 -27.06 -22.16 -7.04
CA TRP A 116 -27.90 -21.34 -6.18
C TRP A 116 -27.91 -19.86 -6.60
N MET A 117 -27.12 -19.51 -7.61
CA MET A 117 -26.96 -18.12 -8.06
C MET A 117 -28.02 -17.73 -9.09
N GLN A 118 -28.55 -16.53 -8.92
CA GLN A 118 -29.42 -15.85 -9.87
C GLN A 118 -28.67 -14.64 -10.45
N ALA A 119 -28.96 -14.27 -11.70
CA ALA A 119 -28.36 -13.10 -12.34
C ALA A 119 -29.35 -11.93 -12.38
N ARG A 120 -28.85 -10.71 -12.23
CA ARG A 120 -29.66 -9.48 -12.39
C ARG A 120 -28.83 -8.34 -12.94
N THR A 121 -29.47 -7.48 -13.72
CA THR A 121 -28.88 -6.25 -14.24
C THR A 121 -29.57 -5.02 -13.67
N TYR A 122 -28.82 -3.94 -13.57
CA TYR A 122 -29.26 -2.65 -13.05
C TYR A 122 -28.77 -1.54 -13.98
N ALA A 123 -29.63 -0.58 -14.28
CA ALA A 123 -29.23 0.63 -14.98
C ALA A 123 -28.47 1.57 -14.04
N LYS A 124 -27.70 2.50 -14.62
CA LYS A 124 -27.04 3.58 -13.86
C LYS A 124 -28.06 4.33 -12.98
N GLY A 125 -27.68 4.62 -11.74
CA GLY A 125 -28.50 5.30 -10.74
C GLY A 125 -29.50 4.38 -10.02
N SER A 126 -29.59 3.09 -10.40
CA SER A 126 -30.47 2.16 -9.70
C SER A 126 -29.94 1.83 -8.31
N MET A 127 -30.84 1.76 -7.34
CA MET A 127 -30.53 1.29 -6.00
C MET A 127 -30.63 -0.24 -5.96
N LEU A 128 -29.59 -0.90 -5.45
CA LEU A 128 -29.63 -2.33 -5.18
C LEU A 128 -30.42 -2.62 -3.91
N TRP A 129 -30.18 -1.81 -2.86
CA TRP A 129 -30.91 -1.79 -1.59
C TRP A 129 -30.61 -0.48 -0.86
N ARG A 130 -31.42 -0.19 0.16
CA ARG A 130 -31.25 0.94 1.07
C ARG A 130 -30.73 0.49 2.43
N GLU A 131 -30.13 1.45 3.13
CA GLU A 131 -29.80 1.27 4.55
C GLU A 131 -31.05 0.92 5.35
N GLY A 132 -30.97 -0.12 6.19
CA GLY A 132 -32.09 -0.62 6.98
C GLY A 132 -32.98 -1.65 6.27
N ASP A 133 -32.90 -1.79 4.94
CA ASP A 133 -33.63 -2.86 4.23
C ASP A 133 -33.18 -4.24 4.76
N LEU A 134 -34.11 -5.20 4.84
CA LEU A 134 -33.80 -6.55 5.29
C LEU A 134 -32.74 -7.17 4.37
N ALA A 135 -31.67 -7.68 4.97
CA ALA A 135 -30.61 -8.30 4.19
C ALA A 135 -30.94 -9.73 3.79
N ASP A 136 -31.26 -9.90 2.52
CA ASP A 136 -31.79 -11.14 1.99
C ASP A 136 -30.87 -11.82 0.97
N ARG A 137 -29.79 -11.16 0.54
CA ARG A 137 -28.94 -11.66 -0.54
C ARG A 137 -27.45 -11.34 -0.37
N LEU A 138 -26.64 -12.32 -0.80
CA LEU A 138 -25.22 -12.16 -1.07
C LEU A 138 -25.03 -11.83 -2.54
N VAL A 139 -24.21 -10.83 -2.88
CA VAL A 139 -24.05 -10.33 -4.25
C VAL A 139 -22.60 -10.38 -4.71
N ILE A 140 -22.39 -10.83 -5.95
CA ILE A 140 -21.13 -10.76 -6.68
C ILE A 140 -21.31 -9.83 -7.87
N LEU A 141 -20.44 -8.84 -7.99
CA LEU A 141 -20.44 -7.86 -9.07
C LEU A 141 -19.69 -8.42 -10.28
N ASP A 142 -20.40 -8.75 -11.36
CA ASP A 142 -19.79 -9.29 -12.58
C ASP A 142 -19.28 -8.19 -13.51
N ALA A 143 -19.99 -7.06 -13.58
CA ALA A 143 -19.63 -5.92 -14.41
C ALA A 143 -20.23 -4.61 -13.87
N GLY A 144 -19.56 -3.49 -14.17
CA GLY A 144 -19.93 -2.15 -13.71
C GLY A 144 -19.35 -1.80 -12.34
N HIS A 145 -19.81 -0.70 -11.75
CA HIS A 145 -19.34 -0.16 -10.49
C HIS A 145 -20.50 0.20 -9.56
N LEU A 146 -20.33 -0.08 -8.27
CA LEU A 146 -21.29 0.26 -7.23
C LEU A 146 -20.69 1.24 -6.21
N LYS A 147 -21.54 2.00 -5.52
CA LYS A 147 -21.17 2.84 -4.39
C LYS A 147 -22.04 2.51 -3.18
N ALA A 148 -21.41 2.18 -2.05
CA ALA A 148 -22.08 2.17 -0.75
C ALA A 148 -21.93 3.53 -0.07
N PHE A 149 -23.04 4.07 0.45
CA PHE A 149 -23.05 5.34 1.16
C PHE A 149 -24.11 5.38 2.26
N ARG A 150 -23.94 6.32 3.19
CA ARG A 150 -24.95 6.69 4.19
C ARG A 150 -25.32 8.16 4.03
N GLN A 151 -26.56 8.48 4.39
CA GLN A 151 -26.95 9.88 4.61
C GLN A 151 -26.57 10.26 6.04
N LEU A 152 -25.93 11.42 6.20
CA LEU A 152 -25.60 12.02 7.47
C LEU A 152 -26.79 12.85 7.96
N ALA A 153 -26.85 13.11 9.27
CA ALA A 153 -27.93 13.89 9.89
C ALA A 153 -28.07 15.32 9.33
N ASP A 154 -27.00 15.86 8.75
CA ASP A 154 -26.97 17.17 8.11
C ASP A 154 -27.37 17.15 6.61
N GLY A 155 -27.86 16.01 6.12
CA GLY A 155 -28.30 15.83 4.74
C GLY A 155 -27.18 15.53 3.73
N ARG A 156 -25.91 15.54 4.15
CA ARG A 156 -24.78 15.16 3.27
C ARG A 156 -24.71 13.64 3.10
N THR A 157 -24.06 13.19 2.04
CA THR A 157 -23.79 11.76 1.83
C THR A 157 -22.33 11.42 2.12
N ALA A 158 -22.11 10.42 2.97
CA ALA A 158 -20.80 9.84 3.21
C ALA A 158 -20.63 8.59 2.35
N THR A 159 -19.77 8.65 1.34
CA THR A 159 -19.39 7.45 0.59
C THR A 159 -18.49 6.58 1.46
N LEU A 160 -18.91 5.35 1.71
CA LEU A 160 -18.19 4.40 2.55
C LEU A 160 -17.25 3.53 1.72
N LEU A 161 -17.79 2.94 0.64
CA LEU A 161 -17.07 2.00 -0.20
C LEU A 161 -17.48 2.18 -1.67
N ARG A 162 -16.58 1.82 -2.58
CA ARG A 162 -16.85 1.64 -4.01
C ARG A 162 -16.51 0.20 -4.36
N PHE A 163 -17.32 -0.40 -5.22
CA PHE A 163 -17.13 -1.77 -5.65
C PHE A 163 -16.88 -1.86 -7.15
N SER A 164 -16.02 -2.81 -7.52
CA SER A 164 -15.58 -3.08 -8.89
C SER A 164 -15.93 -4.52 -9.32
N PRO A 165 -15.77 -4.90 -10.60
CA PRO A 165 -16.01 -6.28 -11.01
C PRO A 165 -15.13 -7.30 -10.26
N GLY A 166 -15.71 -8.44 -9.92
CA GLY A 166 -15.14 -9.47 -9.05
C GLY A 166 -15.54 -9.32 -7.59
N GLU A 167 -16.08 -8.16 -7.20
CA GLU A 167 -16.28 -7.85 -5.80
C GLU A 167 -17.55 -8.45 -5.18
N VAL A 168 -17.48 -8.83 -3.90
CA VAL A 168 -18.59 -9.48 -3.19
C VAL A 168 -19.14 -8.62 -2.05
N LEU A 169 -20.46 -8.41 -2.06
CA LEU A 169 -21.22 -7.51 -1.20
C LEU A 169 -22.33 -8.28 -0.45
N GLY A 170 -22.87 -7.65 0.60
CA GLY A 170 -24.05 -8.18 1.31
C GLY A 170 -23.76 -9.26 2.38
N PHE A 171 -22.51 -9.47 2.76
CA PHE A 171 -22.12 -10.45 3.79
C PHE A 171 -22.51 -10.07 5.22
N ALA A 172 -22.46 -8.79 5.56
CA ALA A 172 -22.58 -8.34 6.96
C ALA A 172 -23.90 -8.77 7.61
N PRO A 173 -25.07 -8.59 6.97
CA PRO A 173 -26.33 -8.80 7.66
C PRO A 173 -26.92 -10.20 7.43
N PHE A 174 -26.12 -11.12 6.88
CA PHE A 174 -26.47 -12.52 6.68
C PHE A 174 -26.51 -13.31 8.00
N PHE A 175 -25.63 -12.97 8.94
CA PHE A 175 -25.39 -13.74 10.18
C PHE A 175 -26.04 -13.14 11.44
N ASP A 176 -26.35 -11.84 11.45
CA ASP A 176 -26.90 -11.14 12.62
C ASP A 176 -28.39 -10.76 12.46
N GLU A 177 -29.02 -11.16 11.35
CA GLU A 177 -30.42 -10.84 11.00
C GLU A 177 -30.74 -9.34 10.97
N GLY A 178 -29.70 -8.50 10.85
CA GLY A 178 -29.82 -7.07 10.73
C GLY A 178 -30.25 -6.60 9.33
N GLY A 179 -30.56 -5.31 9.23
CA GLY A 179 -30.73 -4.63 7.94
C GLY A 179 -29.37 -4.33 7.27
N TYR A 180 -29.39 -3.98 5.99
CA TYR A 180 -28.19 -3.53 5.31
C TYR A 180 -27.61 -2.27 6.00
N PRO A 181 -26.30 -2.24 6.29
CA PRO A 181 -25.70 -1.14 7.04
C PRO A 181 -25.52 0.13 6.19
N ALA A 182 -25.77 0.09 4.89
CA ALA A 182 -25.59 1.23 3.98
C ALA A 182 -26.44 1.04 2.72
N THR A 183 -26.78 2.17 2.09
CA THR A 183 -27.44 2.19 0.78
C THR A 183 -26.43 1.89 -0.32
N VAL A 184 -26.80 1.09 -1.33
CA VAL A 184 -25.94 0.74 -2.47
C VAL A 184 -26.58 1.16 -3.79
N GLU A 185 -25.82 1.91 -4.59
CA GLU A 185 -26.25 2.49 -5.87
C GLU A 185 -25.31 2.09 -7.01
N ALA A 186 -25.88 1.85 -8.19
CA ALA A 186 -25.14 1.63 -9.43
C ALA A 186 -24.62 2.93 -10.03
N LEU A 187 -23.29 3.03 -10.21
CA LEU A 187 -22.64 4.21 -10.80
C LEU A 187 -22.67 4.20 -12.34
N ASP A 188 -22.81 3.02 -12.92
CA ASP A 188 -22.95 2.74 -14.34
C ASP A 188 -23.88 1.52 -14.54
N ALA A 189 -23.96 0.99 -15.77
CA ALA A 189 -24.71 -0.23 -16.04
C ALA A 189 -24.04 -1.41 -15.33
N VAL A 190 -24.77 -2.05 -14.42
CA VAL A 190 -24.25 -3.08 -13.53
C VAL A 190 -24.88 -4.43 -13.85
N ARG A 191 -24.05 -5.48 -13.84
CA ARG A 191 -24.48 -6.88 -13.85
C ARG A 191 -23.99 -7.57 -12.59
N ILE A 192 -24.89 -8.25 -11.91
CA ILE A 192 -24.59 -9.01 -10.71
C ILE A 192 -25.05 -10.45 -10.84
N ARG A 193 -24.44 -11.30 -10.02
CA ARG A 193 -25.05 -12.54 -9.56
C ARG A 193 -25.30 -12.47 -8.06
N TYR A 194 -26.36 -13.12 -7.59
CA TYR A 194 -26.70 -13.13 -6.17
C TYR A 194 -27.24 -14.48 -5.72
N VAL A 195 -27.09 -14.77 -4.43
CA VAL A 195 -27.69 -15.93 -3.76
C VAL A 195 -28.57 -15.40 -2.64
N LEU A 196 -29.80 -15.90 -2.53
CA LEU A 196 -30.69 -15.54 -1.43
C LEU A 196 -30.24 -16.21 -0.13
N ARG A 197 -30.54 -15.60 1.02
CA ARG A 197 -30.15 -16.11 2.34
C ARG A 197 -30.60 -17.56 2.54
N GLN A 198 -31.84 -17.86 2.20
CA GLN A 198 -32.43 -19.19 2.38
C GLN A 198 -31.70 -20.25 1.55
N ASP A 199 -31.33 -19.90 0.31
CA ASP A 199 -30.59 -20.76 -0.60
C ASP A 199 -29.15 -20.97 -0.12
N LEU A 200 -28.49 -19.92 0.36
CA LEU A 200 -27.16 -20.02 0.94
C LEU A 200 -27.15 -20.88 2.20
N VAL A 201 -28.15 -20.75 3.08
CA VAL A 201 -28.31 -21.61 4.27
C VAL A 201 -28.47 -23.08 3.88
N ARG A 202 -29.24 -23.38 2.84
CA ARG A 202 -29.36 -24.74 2.30
C ARG A 202 -28.04 -25.22 1.69
N ALA A 203 -27.36 -24.38 0.91
CA ALA A 203 -26.07 -24.70 0.31
C ALA A 203 -25.00 -25.03 1.38
N MET A 204 -25.00 -24.33 2.51
CA MET A 204 -24.07 -24.59 3.62
C MET A 204 -24.28 -25.93 4.33
N GLN A 205 -25.36 -26.67 4.04
CA GLN A 205 -25.48 -28.07 4.50
C GLN A 205 -24.40 -28.97 3.90
N GLU A 206 -23.83 -28.58 2.74
CA GLU A 206 -22.62 -29.19 2.19
C GLU A 206 -21.38 -28.59 2.88
N PRO A 207 -20.62 -29.39 3.68
CA PRO A 207 -19.53 -28.86 4.51
C PRO A 207 -18.44 -28.14 3.72
N ARG A 208 -18.22 -28.54 2.46
CA ARG A 208 -17.24 -27.90 1.56
C ARG A 208 -17.61 -26.44 1.29
N ILE A 209 -18.89 -26.12 1.15
CA ILE A 209 -19.38 -24.76 0.90
C ILE A 209 -19.17 -23.88 2.14
N ALA A 210 -19.53 -24.40 3.32
CA ALA A 210 -19.33 -23.70 4.59
C ALA A 210 -17.84 -23.38 4.83
N MET A 211 -16.96 -24.36 4.58
CA MET A 211 -15.51 -24.17 4.73
C MET A 211 -14.93 -23.15 3.73
N ALA A 212 -15.39 -23.17 2.48
CA ALA A 212 -14.97 -22.18 1.47
C ALA A 212 -15.39 -20.76 1.88
N LEU A 213 -16.62 -20.60 2.37
CA LEU A 213 -17.13 -19.32 2.87
C LEU A 213 -16.33 -18.81 4.08
N LEU A 214 -16.03 -19.68 5.06
CA LEU A 214 -15.18 -19.34 6.21
C LEU A 214 -13.77 -18.93 5.77
N GLY A 215 -13.17 -19.66 4.82
CA GLY A 215 -11.86 -19.33 4.26
C GLY A 215 -11.84 -17.98 3.55
N PHE A 216 -12.91 -17.65 2.83
CA PHE A 216 -13.10 -16.33 2.23
C PHE A 216 -13.18 -15.22 3.29
N LEU A 217 -13.99 -15.40 4.34
CA LEU A 217 -14.13 -14.42 5.43
C LEU A 217 -12.83 -14.21 6.21
N ALA A 218 -12.09 -15.29 6.50
CA ALA A 218 -10.81 -15.20 7.19
C ALA A 218 -9.77 -14.39 6.40
N LYS A 219 -9.72 -14.57 5.07
CA LYS A 219 -8.85 -13.76 4.19
C LYS A 219 -9.29 -12.29 4.18
N ARG A 220 -10.60 -12.03 4.16
CA ARG A 220 -11.15 -10.68 4.22
C ARG A 220 -10.79 -9.97 5.53
N LEU A 221 -10.92 -10.66 6.66
CA LEU A 221 -10.56 -10.13 7.97
C LEU A 221 -9.07 -9.78 8.05
N ARG A 222 -8.19 -10.65 7.54
CA ARG A 222 -6.75 -10.37 7.49
C ARG A 222 -6.44 -9.11 6.68
N LYS A 223 -7.06 -8.95 5.51
CA LYS A 223 -6.87 -7.77 4.67
C LYS A 223 -7.42 -6.49 5.29
N ALA A 224 -8.51 -6.58 6.05
CA ALA A 224 -9.02 -5.45 6.82
C ALA A 224 -8.00 -5.00 7.88
N PHE A 225 -7.35 -5.94 8.58
CA PHE A 225 -6.24 -5.61 9.48
C PHE A 225 -5.06 -4.95 8.77
N ASP A 226 -4.65 -5.47 7.61
CA ASP A 226 -3.57 -4.87 6.81
C ASP A 226 -3.91 -3.42 6.40
N THR A 227 -5.17 -3.16 6.03
CA THR A 227 -5.64 -1.83 5.64
C THR A 227 -5.68 -0.88 6.83
N ILE A 228 -6.17 -1.34 7.99
CA ILE A 228 -6.16 -0.57 9.24
C ILE A 228 -4.71 -0.21 9.62
N GLU A 229 -3.78 -1.16 9.47
CA GLU A 229 -2.36 -0.92 9.72
C GLU A 229 -1.80 0.14 8.77
N GLN A 230 -2.09 0.07 7.47
CA GLN A 230 -1.66 1.08 6.49
C GLN A 230 -2.20 2.48 6.79
N VAL A 231 -3.49 2.60 7.13
CA VAL A 231 -4.11 3.89 7.49
C VAL A 231 -3.47 4.45 8.77
N SER A 232 -3.23 3.59 9.76
CA SER A 232 -2.57 3.95 11.01
C SER A 232 -1.14 4.46 10.76
N LEU A 233 -0.37 3.76 9.92
CA LEU A 233 0.98 4.18 9.53
C LEU A 233 0.98 5.49 8.75
N HIS A 234 0.05 5.68 7.81
CA HIS A 234 -0.09 6.94 7.08
C HIS A 234 -0.37 8.14 8.01
N ARG A 235 -1.15 7.94 9.07
CA ARG A 235 -1.39 8.98 10.09
C ARG A 235 -0.21 9.18 11.04
N ALA A 236 0.54 8.12 11.33
CA ALA A 236 1.71 8.16 12.21
C ALA A 236 2.93 8.81 11.55
N LEU A 237 3.14 8.60 10.24
CA LEU A 237 4.30 9.09 9.49
C LEU A 237 4.55 10.59 9.67
N PRO A 238 3.60 11.50 9.41
CA PRO A 238 3.81 12.93 9.63
C PRO A 238 4.13 13.28 11.08
N ARG A 239 3.48 12.61 12.03
CA ARG A 239 3.64 12.87 13.46
C ARG A 239 5.03 12.45 13.97
N VAL A 240 5.51 11.28 13.53
CA VAL A 240 6.86 10.81 13.83
C VAL A 240 7.91 11.65 13.11
N ALA A 241 7.67 12.05 11.86
CA ALA A 241 8.58 12.92 11.12
C ALA A 241 8.70 14.30 11.77
N ALA A 242 7.59 14.90 12.23
CA ALA A 242 7.60 16.15 12.98
C ALA A 242 8.38 16.03 14.29
N ALA A 243 8.14 14.96 15.05
CA ALA A 243 8.86 14.72 16.29
C ALA A 243 10.36 14.52 16.08
N LEU A 244 10.78 13.82 15.03
CA LEU A 244 12.20 13.68 14.69
C LEU A 244 12.81 14.99 14.23
N ARG A 245 12.09 15.80 13.44
CA ARG A 245 12.50 17.14 13.01
C ARG A 245 12.76 18.03 14.22
N ASP A 246 11.87 18.03 15.20
CA ASP A 246 11.97 18.89 16.39
C ASP A 246 13.16 18.50 17.30
N LEU A 247 13.71 17.30 17.11
CA LEU A 247 14.93 16.85 17.78
C LEU A 247 16.21 17.15 17.00
N ILE A 248 16.14 17.67 15.77
CA ILE A 248 17.31 18.08 15.00
C ILE A 248 17.83 19.40 15.59
N ARG A 249 19.08 19.40 16.06
CA ARG A 249 19.80 20.61 16.46
C ARG A 249 20.55 21.21 15.27
N GLU A 250 20.70 22.53 15.24
CA GLU A 250 21.29 23.28 14.10
C GLU A 250 22.77 22.95 13.81
N GLU A 251 23.45 22.30 14.75
CA GLU A 251 24.88 21.99 14.68
C GLU A 251 25.17 20.79 13.77
N ALA A 252 25.34 21.02 12.46
CA ALA A 252 26.07 20.25 11.42
C ALA A 252 25.90 18.71 11.28
N TYR A 253 25.41 18.00 12.28
CA TYR A 253 25.25 16.57 12.36
C TYR A 253 23.77 16.30 12.53
N THR A 254 23.16 15.71 11.52
CA THR A 254 21.74 15.34 11.49
C THR A 254 21.48 14.11 12.39
N LEU A 255 22.08 14.06 13.58
CA LEU A 255 22.01 12.94 14.49
C LEU A 255 20.94 13.22 15.56
N VAL A 256 19.89 12.42 15.52
CA VAL A 256 18.74 12.52 16.42
C VAL A 256 18.82 11.41 17.45
N THR A 257 18.72 11.79 18.73
CA THR A 257 18.56 10.83 19.83
C THR A 257 17.17 11.00 20.42
N LEU A 258 16.40 9.91 20.49
CA LEU A 258 15.09 9.93 21.13
C LEU A 258 15.27 10.28 22.61
N PRO A 259 14.54 11.28 23.14
CA PRO A 259 14.74 11.79 24.51
C PRO A 259 14.37 10.75 25.57
N GLN A 260 13.54 9.77 25.21
CA GLN A 260 13.05 8.72 26.07
C GLN A 260 13.05 7.37 25.34
N PRO A 261 12.94 6.24 26.07
CA PRO A 261 12.80 4.92 25.45
C PRO A 261 11.63 4.89 24.46
N SER A 262 11.75 4.09 23.40
CA SER A 262 10.78 4.07 22.29
C SER A 262 9.32 3.88 22.76
N LYS A 263 9.09 3.12 23.84
CA LYS A 263 7.74 2.95 24.41
C LYS A 263 7.16 4.28 24.91
N ALA A 264 7.87 4.98 25.79
CA ALA A 264 7.47 6.28 26.31
C ALA A 264 7.40 7.34 25.18
N PHE A 265 8.29 7.25 24.18
CA PHE A 265 8.26 8.14 23.02
C PHE A 265 7.00 7.94 22.18
N ALA A 266 6.54 6.69 22.01
CA ALA A 266 5.29 6.41 21.32
C ALA A 266 4.10 6.99 22.07
N GLU A 267 4.06 6.82 23.41
CA GLU A 267 3.00 7.33 24.27
C GLU A 267 2.91 8.87 24.21
N ALA A 268 4.04 9.58 24.25
CA ALA A 268 4.08 11.04 24.09
C ALA A 268 3.56 11.52 22.72
N LEU A 269 3.68 10.68 21.68
CA LEU A 269 3.13 10.95 20.36
C LEU A 269 1.69 10.46 20.19
N GLY A 270 1.06 9.89 21.23
CA GLY A 270 -0.27 9.29 21.14
C GLY A 270 -0.32 8.09 20.19
N LEU A 271 0.79 7.35 20.06
CA LEU A 271 0.94 6.19 19.20
C LEU A 271 1.16 4.93 20.04
N ALA A 272 0.68 3.78 19.52
CA ALA A 272 1.10 2.50 20.06
C ALA A 272 2.61 2.28 19.80
N PRO A 273 3.35 1.62 20.73
CA PRO A 273 4.79 1.34 20.55
C PRO A 273 5.11 0.59 19.24
N ALA A 274 4.26 -0.35 18.85
CA ALA A 274 4.39 -1.07 17.59
C ALA A 274 4.26 -0.14 16.37
N THR A 275 3.33 0.83 16.41
CA THR A 275 3.13 1.82 15.34
C THR A 275 4.35 2.73 15.21
N LEU A 276 4.92 3.21 16.33
CA LEU A 276 6.16 3.98 16.28
C LEU A 276 7.30 3.16 15.67
N SER A 277 7.50 1.92 16.14
CA SER A 277 8.58 1.04 15.66
C SER A 277 8.50 0.82 14.15
N ARG A 278 7.30 0.50 13.64
CA ARG A 278 7.04 0.34 12.21
C ARG A 278 7.22 1.64 11.42
N THR A 279 6.77 2.77 11.95
CA THR A 279 6.93 4.07 11.29
C THR A 279 8.41 4.43 11.14
N LEU A 280 9.21 4.20 12.20
CA LEU A 280 10.67 4.39 12.15
C LEU A 280 11.33 3.44 11.15
N ALA A 281 10.92 2.17 11.09
CA ALA A 281 11.40 1.23 10.09
C ALA A 281 11.06 1.71 8.66
N GLN A 282 9.84 2.19 8.44
CA GLN A 282 9.42 2.73 7.14
C GLN A 282 10.22 3.98 6.73
N LEU A 283 10.56 4.87 7.67
CA LEU A 283 11.45 6.01 7.39
C LEU A 283 12.88 5.54 7.04
N VAL A 284 13.36 4.44 7.65
CA VAL A 284 14.64 3.80 7.30
C VAL A 284 14.59 3.17 5.91
N ASP A 285 13.51 2.45 5.57
CA ASP A 285 13.34 1.81 4.26
C ASP A 285 13.22 2.83 3.13
N ARG A 286 12.60 3.99 3.42
CA ARG A 286 12.58 5.16 2.53
C ARG A 286 13.93 5.88 2.45
N GLY A 287 14.89 5.51 3.30
CA GLY A 287 16.22 6.11 3.44
C GLY A 287 16.20 7.57 3.87
N LEU A 288 15.15 8.00 4.56
CA LEU A 288 15.05 9.34 5.14
C LEU A 288 15.87 9.44 6.43
N ILE A 289 15.99 8.32 7.14
CA ILE A 289 16.81 8.18 8.33
C ILE A 289 17.60 6.87 8.26
N HIS A 290 18.68 6.78 9.01
CA HIS A 290 19.49 5.59 9.22
C HIS A 290 19.56 5.28 10.71
N ARG A 291 19.37 4.02 11.08
CA ARG A 291 19.40 3.59 12.49
C ARG A 291 20.84 3.33 12.91
N LEU A 292 21.35 4.10 13.87
CA LEU A 292 22.67 3.93 14.45
C LEU A 292 22.65 3.12 15.77
N GLY A 293 21.48 3.02 16.42
CA GLY A 293 21.31 2.26 17.65
C GLY A 293 19.85 2.22 18.12
N PRO A 294 19.59 1.78 19.36
CA PRO A 294 18.23 1.61 19.88
C PRO A 294 17.41 2.91 19.90
N ARG A 295 18.09 4.04 20.19
CA ARG A 295 17.50 5.38 20.30
C ARG A 295 18.18 6.43 19.42
N ARG A 296 19.17 6.04 18.63
CA ARG A 296 20.00 6.97 17.84
C ARG A 296 19.75 6.75 16.36
N TYR A 297 19.43 7.83 15.66
CA TYR A 297 19.16 7.86 14.24
C TYR A 297 19.97 8.97 13.59
N GLN A 298 20.43 8.75 12.37
CA GLN A 298 20.97 9.79 11.51
C GLN A 298 19.92 10.14 10.47
N VAL A 299 19.49 11.38 10.41
CA VAL A 299 18.60 11.88 9.37
C VAL A 299 19.43 12.08 8.09
N LEU A 300 19.03 11.41 7.01
CA LEU A 300 19.75 11.45 5.74
C LEU A 300 19.21 12.56 4.83
N LEU A 301 17.90 12.84 4.91
CA LEU A 301 17.20 13.81 4.06
C LEU A 301 16.30 14.69 4.92
N ALA A 302 16.88 15.76 5.49
CA ALA A 302 16.19 16.65 6.41
C ALA A 302 15.00 17.37 5.77
N ASP A 303 15.12 17.79 4.50
CA ASP A 303 14.04 18.51 3.81
C ASP A 303 12.87 17.60 3.47
N ASP A 304 13.11 16.37 3.05
CA ASP A 304 12.06 15.38 2.82
C ASP A 304 11.36 14.97 4.13
N LEU A 305 12.11 14.91 5.24
CA LEU A 305 11.53 14.70 6.57
C LEU A 305 10.64 15.88 6.99
N LYS A 306 11.05 17.13 6.71
CA LYS A 306 10.24 18.34 6.95
C LYS A 306 8.97 18.36 6.10
N ARG A 307 9.04 17.92 4.84
CA ARG A 307 7.84 17.79 3.96
C ARG A 307 6.87 16.75 4.51
N LEU A 308 7.37 15.57 4.89
CA LEU A 308 6.55 14.55 5.53
C LEU A 308 5.91 15.03 6.83
N ALA A 309 6.61 15.82 7.64
CA ALA A 309 6.07 16.42 8.86
C ALA A 309 4.86 17.34 8.59
N LYS A 310 4.77 17.94 7.39
CA LYS A 310 3.63 18.74 6.94
C LYS A 310 2.51 17.91 6.29
N GLY A 311 2.67 16.59 6.19
CA GLY A 311 1.72 15.71 5.52
C GLY A 311 1.84 15.70 3.99
N GLU A 312 2.92 16.27 3.45
CA GLU A 312 3.24 16.19 2.03
C GLU A 312 3.95 14.86 1.75
N ASP A 313 3.57 14.19 0.66
CA ASP A 313 4.30 13.02 0.20
C ASP A 313 5.71 13.45 -0.22
N ALA A 314 6.75 12.93 0.46
CA ALA A 314 8.15 13.10 0.08
C ALA A 314 8.42 12.37 -1.24
N GLY A 315 8.06 13.02 -2.33
CA GLY A 315 8.15 12.49 -3.68
C GLY A 315 7.70 13.55 -4.68
N GLY A 316 8.65 14.37 -5.13
CA GLY A 316 8.42 15.30 -6.24
C GLY A 316 9.31 16.51 -6.10
N HIS A 317 10.48 16.43 -6.72
CA HIS A 317 11.10 17.45 -7.57
C HIS A 317 11.77 16.68 -8.72
#